data_AF-A0A9E4Z8E9-F1
#
_entry.id   AF-A0A9E4Z8E9-F1
#
_cell.length_a   1.000
_cell.length_b   1.000
_cell.length_c   1.000
_cell.angle_alpha   90.00
_cell.angle_beta   90.00
_cell.angle_gamma   90.00
#
_symmetry.space_group_name_H-M   'P 1'
#
loop_
_entity.id
_entity.type
_entity.pdbx_description
1 polymer ?
#
loop_
_entity_poly.entity_id
_entity_poly.type
_entity_poly.pdbx_seq_one_letter_code
_entity_poly.pdbx_strand_id
1 'polypeptide(L)' 'GYRNVSVLEGGMAAWRQAGLAVEQGLSGVMRPPTDVVVSGPERNFADMMHYLRWETALGEKYAVD' A
#
# COMPACT_ATOMS: atom_id res chain seq x y z
N GLY A 1 18.20 13.45 -15.97
CA GLY A 1 18.01 13.17 -14.53
C GLY A 1 18.34 14.41 -13.71
N TYR A 2 17.92 14.45 -12.45
CA TYR A 2 18.23 15.54 -11.52
C TYR A 2 19.71 15.51 -11.11
N ARG A 3 20.33 16.69 -10.96
CA ARG A 3 21.77 16.84 -10.64
C ARG A 3 22.05 17.34 -9.22
N ASN A 4 21.05 17.95 -8.58
CA ASN A 4 21.15 18.46 -7.21
C ASN A 4 20.08 17.74 -6.39
N VAL A 5 20.50 16.71 -5.66
CA VAL A 5 19.63 15.87 -4.84
C VAL A 5 20.24 15.81 -3.46
N SER A 6 19.40 16.02 -2.45
CA SER A 6 19.78 15.91 -1.04
C SER A 6 18.90 14.86 -0.37
N VAL A 7 19.44 14.21 0.66
CA VAL A 7 18.71 13.24 1.48
C VAL A 7 18.64 13.74 2.92
N LEU A 8 17.56 13.44 3.61
CA LEU A 8 17.43 13.73 5.04
C LEU A 8 18.21 12.68 5.84
N GLU A 9 19.25 13.12 6.55
CA GLU A 9 20.03 12.24 7.43
C GLU A 9 19.13 11.60 8.50
N GLY A 10 19.13 10.27 8.59
CA GLY A 10 18.26 9.50 9.49
C GLY A 10 16.76 9.48 9.12
N GLY A 11 16.38 10.15 8.03
CA GLY A 11 15.02 10.15 7.47
C GLY A 11 13.94 10.63 8.45
N MET A 12 12.71 10.16 8.23
CA MET A 12 11.56 10.56 9.05
C MET A 12 11.64 10.11 10.51
N ALA A 13 12.49 9.14 10.84
CA ALA A 13 12.72 8.73 12.23
C ALA A 13 13.47 9.83 13.00
N ALA A 14 14.58 10.34 12.45
CA ALA A 14 15.34 11.43 13.06
C ALA A 14 14.54 12.74 13.14
N TRP A 15 13.75 13.06 12.09
CA TRP A 15 12.86 14.23 12.11
C TRP A 15 11.88 14.22 13.28
N ARG A 16 11.24 13.07 13.52
CA ARG A 16 10.31 12.89 14.64
C ARG A 16 11.01 12.98 15.99
N GLN A 17 12.20 12.37 16.12
CA GLN A 17 13.00 12.43 17.35
C GLN A 17 13.45 13.85 17.69
N ALA A 18 13.69 14.69 16.67
CA ALA A 18 14.00 16.11 16.83
C ALA A 18 12.79 16.97 17.28
N GLY A 19 11.58 16.40 17.38
CA GLY A 19 10.38 17.12 17.82
C GLY A 19 9.81 18.10 16.79
N LEU A 20 10.19 17.96 15.52
CA LEU A 20 9.72 18.82 14.44
C LEU A 20 8.30 18.44 13.99
N ALA A 21 7.58 19.40 13.40
CA ALA A 21 6.20 19.23 12.98
C ALA A 21 6.04 18.15 11.89
N VAL A 22 4.92 17.42 11.94
CA VAL A 22 4.55 16.39 10.97
C VAL A 22 3.09 16.57 10.58
N GLU A 23 2.83 16.57 9.27
CA GLU A 23 1.48 16.50 8.71
C GLU A 23 1.04 15.03 8.56
N GLN A 24 -0.26 14.77 8.71
CA GLN A 24 -0.86 13.43 8.64
C GLN A 24 -1.91 13.36 7.53
N GLY A 25 -2.17 12.15 7.03
CA GLY A 25 -3.14 11.90 5.96
C GLY A 25 -2.51 12.01 4.56
N LEU A 26 -3.36 12.17 3.54
CA LEU A 26 -2.97 12.18 2.13
C LEU A 26 -2.77 13.59 1.57
N SER A 27 -2.47 14.56 2.44
CA SER A 27 -2.19 15.94 2.01
C SER A 27 -0.98 15.98 1.06
N GLY A 28 -1.08 16.76 -0.02
CA GLY A 28 -0.01 16.91 -1.01
C GLY A 28 0.31 15.66 -1.85
N VAL A 29 -0.45 14.57 -1.71
CA VAL A 29 -0.26 13.36 -2.51
C VAL A 29 -0.68 13.64 -3.97
N MET A 30 0.26 13.51 -4.90
CA MET A 30 0.04 13.83 -6.31
C MET A 30 -0.87 12.84 -7.05
N ARG A 31 -0.95 11.59 -6.57
CA ARG A 31 -1.80 10.52 -7.13
C ARG A 31 -2.21 9.55 -6.02
N PRO A 32 -3.42 8.97 -6.06
CA PRO A 32 -3.84 7.99 -5.07
C PRO A 32 -2.80 6.87 -4.86
N PRO A 33 -2.53 6.46 -3.59
CA PRO A 33 -1.61 5.35 -3.30
C PRO A 33 -2.08 4.06 -3.99
N THR A 34 -1.17 3.42 -4.71
CA THR A 34 -1.40 2.16 -5.45
C THR A 34 -0.31 1.12 -5.15
N ASP A 35 0.51 1.41 -4.15
CA ASP A 35 1.68 0.67 -3.70
C ASP A 35 1.31 -0.48 -2.74
N VAL A 36 0.06 -0.56 -2.28
CA VAL A 36 -0.45 -1.63 -1.42
C VAL A 36 -1.68 -2.27 -2.04
N VAL A 37 -1.63 -3.60 -2.23
CA VAL A 37 -2.81 -4.40 -2.59
C VAL A 37 -3.49 -4.87 -1.30
N VAL A 38 -4.53 -4.16 -0.90
CA VAL A 38 -5.37 -4.56 0.23
C VAL A 38 -6.13 -5.85 -0.10
N SER A 39 -6.13 -6.81 0.82
CA SER A 39 -6.81 -8.09 0.60
C SER A 39 -8.34 -7.91 0.56
N GLY A 40 -9.04 -8.81 -0.14
CA GLY A 40 -10.51 -8.76 -0.24
C GLY A 40 -11.23 -8.67 1.13
N PRO A 41 -10.86 -9.49 2.13
CA PRO A 41 -11.46 -9.45 3.46
C PRO A 41 -11.26 -8.13 4.22
N GLU A 42 -10.18 -7.39 3.91
CA GLU A 42 -9.85 -6.12 4.58
C GLU A 42 -10.64 -4.92 4.02
N ARG A 43 -11.29 -5.07 2.86
CA ARG A 43 -12.06 -3.98 2.22
C ARG A 43 -13.52 -4.00 2.62
N ASN A 44 -14.25 -5.05 2.22
CA ASN A 44 -15.68 -5.22 2.47
C ASN A 44 -16.14 -6.65 2.12
N PHE A 45 -17.40 -6.96 2.46
CA PHE A 45 -18.00 -8.28 2.21
C PHE A 45 -18.05 -8.66 0.72
N ALA A 46 -18.37 -7.72 -0.18
CA ALA A 46 -18.47 -8.03 -1.60
C ALA A 46 -17.09 -8.41 -2.18
N ASP A 47 -16.04 -7.68 -1.80
CA ASP A 47 -14.66 -7.96 -2.18
C ASP A 47 -14.16 -9.28 -1.59
N MET A 48 -14.53 -9.60 -0.34
CA MET A 48 -14.26 -10.92 0.25
C MET A 48 -14.91 -12.03 -0.59
N MET A 49 -16.18 -11.89 -0.96
CA MET A 49 -16.87 -12.89 -1.78
C MET A 49 -16.26 -13.00 -3.19
N HIS A 50 -15.78 -11.90 -3.77
CA HIS A 50 -15.03 -11.93 -5.03
C HIS A 50 -13.69 -12.68 -4.87
N TYR A 51 -12.97 -12.44 -3.78
CA TYR A 51 -11.72 -13.12 -3.47
C TYR A 51 -11.92 -14.64 -3.34
N LEU A 52 -12.91 -15.08 -2.56
CA LEU A 52 -13.21 -16.51 -2.37
C LEU A 52 -13.60 -17.20 -3.68
N ARG A 53 -14.42 -16.56 -4.52
CA ARG A 53 -14.78 -17.11 -5.85
C ARG A 53 -13.55 -17.28 -6.73
N TRP A 54 -12.62 -16.31 -6.69
CA TRP A 54 -11.38 -16.41 -7.43
C TRP A 54 -10.51 -17.57 -6.92
N GLU A 55 -10.37 -17.75 -5.61
CA GLU A 55 -9.62 -18.87 -5.03
C GLU A 55 -10.21 -20.23 -5.44
N THR A 56 -11.53 -20.41 -5.36
CA THR A 56 -12.18 -21.67 -5.77
C THR A 56 -11.96 -21.96 -7.25
N ALA A 57 -12.19 -20.98 -8.12
CA ALA A 57 -11.98 -21.14 -9.57
C ALA A 57 -10.51 -21.45 -9.92
N LEU A 58 -9.57 -20.87 -9.16
CA LEU A 58 -8.14 -21.17 -9.30
C LEU A 58 -7.84 -22.63 -8.93
N GLY A 59 -8.42 -23.12 -7.83
CA GLY A 59 -8.30 -24.52 -7.41
C GLY A 59 -8.86 -25.48 -8.45
N GLU A 60 -10.07 -25.21 -8.95
CA GLU A 60 -10.70 -26.01 -10.02
C GLU A 60 -9.87 -26.07 -11.30
N LYS A 61 -9.27 -24.93 -11.70
CA LYS A 61 -8.44 -24.83 -12.90
C LYS A 61 -7.25 -25.79 -12.89
N TYR A 62 -6.63 -26.00 -11.73
CA TYR A 62 -5.40 -26.79 -11.58
C TYR A 62 -5.61 -28.12 -10.82
N ALA A 63 -6.86 -28.56 -10.63
CA ALA A 63 -7.16 -29.80 -9.93
C ALA A 63 -6.77 -31.08 -10.70
N VAL A 64 -6.37 -30.94 -11.96
CA VAL A 64 -6.09 -32.03 -12.90
C VAL A 64 -4.65 -32.03 -13.45
N ASP A 65 -3.83 -31.08 -13.01
CA ASP A 65 -2.37 -31.08 -13.21
C ASP A 65 -1.69 -31.89 -12.09
#